data_AF-A0A016WX25-F1
#
_entry.id   AF-A0A016WX25-F1
#
_cell.length_a   1.000
_cell.length_b   1.000
_cell.length_c   1.000
_cell.angle_alpha   90.00
_cell.angle_beta   90.00
_cell.angle_gamma   90.00
#
_symmetry.space_group_name_H-M   'P 1'
#
loop_
_entity.id
_entity.type
_entity.pdbx_description
1 polymer ?
#
loop_
_entity_poly.entity_id
_entity_poly.type
_entity_poly.pdbx_seq_one_letter_code
_entity_poly.pdbx_strand_id
1 'polypeptide(L)'
;MVITLLSGSHCTLNKEMEKKKVSLSKDPVAPILAYKHYVAIERRLGKLMRFILECFEQKSVERILITEFHNTNVPEANVEEEERSEEDTGDKKDDKQN
;
A
#
# COMPACT_ATOMS: atom_id res chain seq x y z
N MET A 1 -6.06 24.27 -37.16
CA MET A 1 -7.10 23.54 -36.42
C MET A 1 -6.49 22.24 -35.87
N VAL A 2 -5.68 22.32 -34.81
CA VAL A 2 -4.93 21.16 -34.25
C VAL A 2 -4.84 21.25 -32.72
N ILE A 3 -5.88 21.74 -32.04
CA ILE A 3 -5.91 21.88 -30.56
C ILE A 3 -7.11 21.13 -29.97
N THR A 4 -7.47 19.95 -30.50
CA THR A 4 -8.68 19.24 -30.03
C THR A 4 -8.49 17.74 -29.80
N LEU A 5 -7.25 17.27 -29.58
CA LEU A 5 -7.01 15.84 -29.27
C LEU A 5 -6.29 15.57 -27.94
N LEU A 6 -5.96 16.59 -27.14
CA LEU A 6 -5.35 16.42 -25.81
C LEU A 6 -6.31 16.69 -24.63
N SER A 7 -7.62 16.82 -24.88
CA SER A 7 -8.62 17.13 -23.85
C SER A 7 -9.12 15.92 -23.06
N GLY A 8 -8.85 14.69 -23.52
CA GLY A 8 -9.39 13.47 -22.90
C GLY A 8 -8.75 13.12 -21.54
N SER A 9 -7.42 13.14 -21.46
CA SER A 9 -6.70 12.69 -20.25
C SER A 9 -6.58 13.78 -19.18
N HIS A 10 -6.55 15.06 -19.58
CA HIS A 10 -6.45 16.18 -18.63
C HIS A 10 -7.76 16.41 -17.85
N CYS A 11 -8.92 16.08 -18.42
CA CYS A 11 -10.23 16.32 -17.81
C CYS A 11 -10.60 15.28 -16.73
N THR A 12 -10.08 14.05 -16.79
CA THR A 12 -10.35 12.99 -15.80
C THR A 12 -9.56 13.19 -14.52
N LEU A 13 -8.29 13.60 -14.60
CA LEU A 13 -7.43 13.87 -13.42
C LEU A 13 -7.93 15.05 -12.57
N ASN A 14 -8.46 16.10 -13.20
CA ASN A 14 -9.08 17.20 -12.48
C ASN A 14 -10.28 16.75 -11.60
N LYS A 15 -11.04 15.73 -12.04
CA LYS A 15 -12.18 15.21 -11.27
C LYS A 15 -11.72 14.46 -10.01
N GLU A 16 -10.63 13.69 -10.07
CA GLU A 16 -10.09 12.96 -8.91
C GLU A 16 -9.45 13.91 -7.88
N MET A 17 -8.78 14.96 -8.36
CA MET A 17 -8.27 16.03 -7.50
C MET A 17 -9.38 16.76 -6.76
N GLU A 18 -10.50 17.05 -7.44
CA GLU A 18 -11.69 17.60 -6.79
C GLU A 18 -12.28 16.65 -5.74
N LYS A 19 -12.34 15.33 -6.00
CA LYS A 19 -12.78 14.36 -4.97
C LYS A 19 -11.90 14.39 -3.72
N LYS A 20 -10.58 14.46 -3.88
CA LYS A 20 -9.65 14.54 -2.73
C LYS A 20 -9.80 15.84 -1.95
N LYS A 21 -9.99 16.98 -2.64
CA LYS A 21 -10.31 18.25 -2.00
C LYS A 21 -11.63 18.19 -1.24
N VAL A 22 -12.68 17.63 -1.86
CA VAL A 22 -14.02 17.48 -1.27
C VAL A 22 -13.99 16.56 -0.04
N SER A 23 -13.15 15.52 -0.04
CA SER A 23 -13.00 14.66 1.13
C SER A 23 -12.31 15.40 2.28
N LEU A 24 -11.23 16.12 2.00
CA LEU A 24 -10.45 16.85 3.02
C LEU A 24 -11.13 18.15 3.48
N SER A 25 -12.09 18.68 2.73
CA SER A 25 -12.87 19.86 3.13
C SER A 25 -13.99 19.53 4.12
N LYS A 26 -14.29 18.24 4.33
CA LYS A 26 -15.26 17.80 5.35
C LYS A 26 -14.66 17.79 6.76
N ASP A 27 -13.34 17.94 6.86
CA ASP A 27 -12.64 18.00 8.14
C ASP A 27 -12.84 19.37 8.79
N PRO A 28 -13.12 19.42 10.10
CA PRO A 28 -13.29 20.68 10.83
C PRO A 28 -12.05 21.60 10.81
N VAL A 29 -10.85 21.08 10.53
CA VAL A 29 -9.58 21.82 10.53
C VAL A 29 -9.13 22.20 9.10
N ALA A 30 -10.05 22.24 8.14
CA ALA A 30 -9.72 22.66 6.77
C ALA A 30 -9.21 24.13 6.71
N PRO A 31 -8.21 24.43 5.85
CA PRO A 31 -7.57 23.54 4.87
C PRO A 31 -6.43 22.70 5.46
N ILE A 32 -6.58 21.36 5.37
CA ILE A 32 -5.56 20.39 5.83
C ILE A 32 -4.31 20.43 4.94
N LEU A 33 -4.48 20.67 3.64
CA LEU A 33 -3.39 20.62 2.67
C LEU A 33 -3.39 21.86 1.78
N ALA A 34 -2.24 22.55 1.70
CA ALA A 34 -2.10 23.71 0.83
C ALA A 34 -2.19 23.31 -0.66
N TYR A 35 -2.77 24.20 -1.48
CA TYR A 35 -3.07 23.94 -2.90
C TYR A 35 -1.87 23.41 -3.71
N LYS A 36 -0.67 23.92 -3.44
CA LYS A 36 0.59 23.50 -4.10
C LYS A 36 0.87 21.99 -4.00
N HIS A 37 0.39 21.31 -2.96
CA HIS A 37 0.65 19.89 -2.78
C HIS A 37 -0.22 19.00 -3.68
N TYR A 38 -1.40 19.46 -4.08
CA TYR A 38 -2.25 18.71 -5.01
C TYR A 38 -1.54 18.52 -6.35
N VAL A 39 -0.93 19.59 -6.90
CA VAL A 39 -0.10 19.52 -8.12
C VAL A 39 1.12 18.61 -7.94
N ALA A 40 1.72 18.61 -6.75
CA ALA A 40 2.86 17.76 -6.45
C ALA A 40 2.49 16.27 -6.35
N ILE A 41 1.31 15.94 -5.80
CA ILE A 41 0.76 14.58 -5.73
C ILE A 41 0.55 14.04 -7.14
N GLU A 42 -0.05 14.84 -8.02
CA GLU A 42 -0.27 14.45 -9.42
C GLU A 42 1.03 14.15 -10.16
N ARG A 43 2.03 15.02 -10.02
CA ARG A 43 3.35 14.79 -10.62
C ARG A 43 4.00 13.51 -10.11
N ARG A 44 3.81 13.16 -8.83
CA ARG A 44 4.35 11.93 -8.24
C ARG A 44 3.59 10.70 -8.73
N LEU A 45 2.26 10.77 -8.83
CA LEU A 45 1.45 9.69 -9.38
C LEU A 45 1.82 9.39 -10.83
N GLY A 46 2.03 10.44 -11.65
CA GLY A 46 2.47 10.28 -13.04
C GLY A 46 3.88 9.68 -13.20
N LYS A 47 4.74 9.74 -12.17
CA LYS A 47 6.01 9.01 -12.14
C LYS A 47 5.82 7.56 -11.72
N LEU A 48 5.01 7.32 -10.68
CA LEU A 48 4.69 5.98 -10.20
C LEU A 48 4.10 5.11 -11.32
N MET A 49 3.15 5.64 -12.08
CA MET A 49 2.54 4.92 -13.20
C MET A 49 3.55 4.55 -14.28
N ARG A 50 4.57 5.39 -14.54
CA ARG A 50 5.65 5.06 -15.49
C ARG A 50 6.51 3.91 -14.98
N PHE A 51 6.90 3.93 -13.70
CA PHE A 51 7.65 2.83 -13.11
C PHE A 51 6.87 1.50 -13.14
N ILE A 52 5.56 1.54 -12.94
CA ILE A 52 4.72 0.34 -13.07
C ILE A 52 4.75 -0.20 -14.52
N LEU A 53 4.67 0.69 -15.52
CA LEU A 53 4.78 0.28 -16.94
C LEU A 53 6.17 -0.30 -17.26
N GLU A 54 7.24 0.34 -16.79
CA GLU A 54 8.62 -0.18 -16.92
C GLU A 54 8.76 -1.58 -16.29
N CYS A 55 8.08 -1.84 -15.17
CA CYS A 55 8.04 -3.18 -14.58
C CYS A 55 7.33 -4.18 -15.51
N PHE A 56 6.19 -3.81 -16.11
CA PHE A 56 5.46 -4.68 -17.04
C PHE A 56 6.23 -5.00 -18.32
N GLU A 57 7.18 -4.14 -18.72
CA GLU A 57 8.11 -4.44 -19.82
C GLU A 57 9.17 -5.48 -19.42
N GLN A 58 9.55 -5.52 -18.14
CA GLN A 58 10.59 -6.44 -17.64
C GLN A 58 10.06 -7.82 -17.26
N LYS A 59 8.83 -7.91 -16.74
CA LYS A 59 8.23 -9.17 -16.27
C LYS A 59 6.74 -9.22 -16.65
N SER A 60 6.19 -10.42 -16.72
CA SER A 60 4.75 -10.59 -16.96
C SER A 60 3.92 -9.88 -15.89
N VAL A 61 2.77 -9.35 -16.31
CA VAL A 61 1.83 -8.63 -15.44
C VAL A 61 1.42 -9.47 -14.23
N GLU A 62 1.18 -10.77 -14.43
CA GLU A 62 0.80 -11.72 -13.37
C GLU A 62 1.84 -11.86 -12.27
N ARG A 63 3.13 -11.66 -12.59
CA ARG A 63 4.22 -11.71 -11.60
C ARG A 63 4.37 -10.42 -10.81
N ILE A 64 3.81 -9.32 -11.32
CA ILE A 64 3.91 -7.98 -10.72
C ILE A 64 2.64 -7.65 -9.93
N LEU A 65 1.47 -7.97 -10.49
CA LEU A 65 0.16 -7.78 -9.87
C LEU A 65 -0.24 -9.05 -9.13
N ILE A 66 0.24 -9.16 -7.89
CA ILE A 66 -0.04 -10.26 -6.97
C ILE A 66 -0.70 -9.73 -5.71
N THR A 67 -1.58 -10.52 -5.10
CA THR A 67 -2.22 -10.19 -3.81
C THR A 67 -1.26 -10.43 -2.65
N GLU A 68 -0.39 -11.44 -2.78
CA GLU A 68 0.58 -11.84 -1.77
C GLU A 68 1.84 -12.39 -2.45
N PHE A 69 3.01 -12.02 -1.92
CA PHE A 69 4.31 -12.39 -2.49
C PHE A 69 4.97 -13.52 -1.68
N HIS A 70 5.29 -14.62 -2.34
CA HIS A 70 6.00 -15.76 -1.76
C HIS A 70 7.38 -15.88 -2.42
N ASN A 71 8.45 -15.82 -1.61
CA ASN A 71 9.81 -15.89 -2.10
C ASN A 71 10.32 -17.34 -2.13
N THR A 72 10.49 -17.91 -3.32
CA THR A 72 10.97 -19.28 -3.53
C THR A 72 12.44 -19.50 -3.15
N ASN A 73 13.19 -18.45 -2.80
CA ASN A 73 14.62 -18.54 -2.46
C ASN A 73 14.88 -18.55 -0.95
N VAL A 74 13.83 -18.46 -0.13
CA VAL A 74 13.97 -18.70 1.31
C VAL A 74 13.86 -20.21 1.49
N PRO A 75 14.90 -20.90 1.99
CA PRO A 75 14.76 -22.29 2.39
C PRO A 75 13.63 -22.34 3.42
N GLU A 76 12.63 -23.20 3.21
CA GLU A 76 11.65 -23.49 4.25
C GLU A 76 12.45 -23.97 5.47
N ALA A 77 12.48 -23.15 6.53
CA ALA A 77 13.01 -23.58 7.80
C ALA A 77 12.20 -24.82 8.19
N ASN A 78 12.91 -25.92 8.41
CA ASN A 78 12.34 -27.22 8.71
C ASN A 78 11.39 -27.07 9.91
N VAL A 79 10.07 -27.09 9.65
CA VAL A 79 8.99 -26.85 10.65
C VAL A 79 8.97 -27.95 11.74
N GLU A 80 9.82 -28.97 11.64
CA GLU A 80 9.90 -30.08 12.59
C GLU A 80 10.73 -29.79 13.86
N GLU A 81 11.46 -28.66 13.96
CA GLU A 81 12.33 -28.38 15.12
C GLU A 81 11.80 -27.34 16.12
N GLU A 82 10.60 -26.77 15.93
CA GLU A 82 10.04 -25.76 16.85
C GLU A 82 8.93 -26.30 17.80
N GLU A 83 8.61 -27.61 17.78
CA GLU A 83 7.65 -28.23 18.72
C GLU A 83 8.29 -28.85 19.98
N ARG A 84 9.50 -28.44 20.38
CA ARG A 84 10.06 -28.85 21.67
C ARG A 84 10.64 -27.71 22.50
N SER A 85 9.98 -27.54 23.64
CA SER A 85 10.41 -26.89 24.88
C SER A 85 10.27 -25.38 24.96
N GLU A 86 9.13 -24.93 25.48
CA GLU A 86 9.11 -24.06 26.66
C GLU A 86 8.05 -24.61 27.65
N GLU A 87 8.55 -25.48 28.51
CA GLU A 87 8.15 -25.80 29.88
C GLU A 87 6.89 -25.11 30.44
N ASP A 88 5.77 -25.84 30.38
CA ASP A 88 4.65 -25.74 31.31
C ASP A 88 5.13 -26.02 32.73
N THR A 89 5.34 -24.95 33.50
CA THR A 89 5.33 -25.02 34.97
C THR A 89 4.23 -24.12 35.51
N GLY A 90 3.00 -24.60 35.38
CA GLY A 90 1.83 -24.07 36.08
C GLY A 90 2.08 -23.91 37.58
N ASP A 91 2.16 -22.65 38.02
CA ASP A 91 2.11 -22.21 39.41
C ASP A 91 0.75 -22.60 40.02
N LYS A 92 0.71 -23.74 40.72
CA LYS A 92 -0.40 -24.12 41.60
C LYS A 92 0.01 -23.93 43.04
N LYS A 93 -0.33 -22.76 43.58
CA LYS A 93 -0.53 -22.56 45.02
C LYS A 93 -1.71 -23.41 45.49
N ASP A 94 -1.44 -24.37 46.36
CA ASP A 94 -2.43 -24.87 47.31
C ASP A 94 -1.80 -24.88 48.71
N ASP A 95 -2.29 -23.95 49.54
CA ASP A 95 -2.01 -23.84 50.96
C ASP A 95 -2.49 -25.09 51.70
N LYS A 96 -1.62 -25.71 52.49
CA LYS A 96 -2.03 -26.55 53.62
C LYS A 96 -1.06 -26.40 54.78
N GLN A 97 -1.41 -25.49 55.69
CA GLN A 97 -0.76 -25.36 56.99
C GLN A 97 -1.78 -25.66 58.10
N ASN A 98 -1.53 -26.78 58.78
CA ASN A 98 -2.00 -27.23 60.10
C ASN A 98 -3.50 -27.44 60.34
#